data_AF-G2J794-F1
#
_entry.id   AF-G2J794-F1
#
_cell.length_a   1.000
_cell.length_b   1.000
_cell.length_c   1.000
_cell.angle_alpha   90.00
_cell.angle_beta   90.00
_cell.angle_gamma   90.00
#
_symmetry.space_group_name_H-M   'P 1'
#
loop_
_entity.id
_entity.type
_entity.pdbx_description
1 polymer ?
#
loop_
_entity_poly.entity_id
_entity_poly.type
_entity_poly.pdbx_seq_one_letter_code
_entity_poly.pdbx_strand_id
1 'polypeptide(L)'
;MPYTENMDKVSFLQNAMVQDAVIRNIEIIGEAACNIEKHDPEFAEQYPDVLWKDADLMRNRVSHGYFSVDLEVVWKTVQHERVEQHTRLR
;
A
#
# COMPACT_ATOMS: atom_id res chain seq x y z
N MET A 1 -5.52 3.75 -5.56
CA MET A 1 -4.80 5.03 -5.34
C MET A 1 -5.01 5.97 -6.51
N PRO A 2 -5.67 7.13 -6.32
CA PRO A 2 -6.08 8.01 -7.42
C PRO A 2 -4.90 8.65 -8.17
N TYR A 3 -3.77 8.86 -7.50
CA TYR A 3 -2.60 9.55 -8.07
C TYR A 3 -1.91 8.80 -9.23
N THR A 4 -2.19 7.50 -9.39
CA THR A 4 -1.54 6.64 -10.39
C THR A 4 -2.50 6.16 -11.47
N GLU A 5 -3.71 6.75 -11.57
CA GLU A 5 -4.82 6.15 -12.31
C GLU A 5 -4.59 5.96 -13.82
N ASN A 6 -3.85 6.89 -14.43
CA ASN A 6 -3.44 6.85 -15.83
C ASN A 6 -1.91 6.98 -15.97
N MET A 7 -1.18 6.53 -14.95
CA MET A 7 0.27 6.64 -14.90
C MET A 7 0.91 5.30 -15.24
N ASP A 8 1.96 5.32 -16.05
CA ASP A 8 2.81 4.13 -16.25
C ASP A 8 3.98 4.13 -15.27
N LYS A 9 4.72 3.02 -15.22
CA LYS A 9 5.86 2.87 -14.31
C LYS A 9 6.91 3.96 -14.52
N VAL A 10 7.20 4.32 -15.77
CA VAL A 10 8.24 5.31 -16.10
C VAL A 10 7.85 6.69 -15.57
N SER A 11 6.59 7.10 -15.81
CA SER A 11 6.03 8.36 -15.32
C SER A 11 6.01 8.42 -13.79
N PHE A 12 5.70 7.30 -13.13
CA PHE A 12 5.75 7.19 -11.67
C PHE A 12 7.17 7.39 -11.13
N LEU A 13 8.17 6.71 -11.71
CA LEU A 13 9.57 6.79 -11.27
C LEU A 13 10.18 8.18 -11.47
N GLN A 14 9.62 9.00 -12.37
CA GLN A 14 10.06 10.38 -12.63
C GLN A 14 9.30 11.43 -11.82
N ASN A 15 8.28 11.06 -11.04
CA ASN A 15 7.43 12.00 -10.32
C ASN A 15 7.50 11.82 -8.80
N ALA A 16 8.41 12.54 -8.16
CA ALA A 16 8.63 12.49 -6.71
C ALA A 16 7.38 12.85 -5.89
N MET A 17 6.57 13.81 -6.34
CA MET A 17 5.34 14.19 -5.64
C MET A 17 4.31 13.05 -5.60
N VAL A 18 4.20 12.30 -6.71
CA VAL A 18 3.32 11.13 -6.75
C VAL A 18 3.90 9.99 -5.91
N GLN A 19 5.22 9.81 -5.89
CA GLN A 19 5.89 8.84 -5.02
C GLN A 19 5.58 9.16 -3.54
N ASP A 20 5.74 10.42 -3.12
CA ASP A 20 5.41 10.88 -1.77
C ASP A 20 3.96 10.60 -1.40
N ALA A 21 3.03 10.96 -2.28
CA ALA A 21 1.61 10.75 -2.05
C ALA A 21 1.24 9.25 -1.92
N VAL A 22 1.84 8.41 -2.76
CA VAL A 22 1.65 6.95 -2.72
C VAL A 22 2.23 6.36 -1.44
N ILE A 23 3.48 6.70 -1.10
CA ILE A 23 4.15 6.23 0.11
C ILE A 23 3.33 6.61 1.34
N ARG A 24 2.87 7.87 1.40
CA ARG A 24 2.03 8.34 2.50
C ARG A 24 0.73 7.54 2.66
N ASN A 25 0.08 7.20 1.55
CA ASN A 25 -1.12 6.36 1.59
C ASN A 25 -0.82 4.95 2.11
N ILE A 26 0.31 4.35 1.70
CA ILE A 26 0.74 3.03 2.19
C ILE A 26 0.98 3.07 3.70
N GLU A 27 1.64 4.12 4.21
CA GLU A 27 1.84 4.30 5.65
C GLU A 27 0.53 4.37 6.41
N ILE A 28 -0.43 5.16 5.93
CA ILE A 28 -1.75 5.33 6.57
C ILE A 28 -2.51 4.00 6.60
N ILE A 29 -2.51 3.26 5.50
CA ILE A 29 -3.19 1.95 5.41
C ILE A 29 -2.53 0.95 6.37
N GLY A 30 -1.21 0.85 6.37
CA GLY A 30 -0.49 -0.06 7.26
C GLY A 30 -0.65 0.29 8.74
N GLU A 31 -0.69 1.59 9.08
CA GLU A 31 -0.98 2.04 10.45
C GLU A 31 -2.41 1.65 10.87
N ALA A 32 -3.39 1.80 9.99
CA ALA A 32 -4.76 1.39 10.26
C ALA A 32 -4.86 -0.13 10.45
N ALA A 33 -4.22 -0.92 9.58
CA ALA A 33 -4.18 -2.37 9.68
C ALA A 33 -3.52 -2.85 10.99
N CYS A 34 -2.38 -2.28 11.35
CA CYS A 34 -1.67 -2.56 12.59
C CYS A 34 -2.52 -2.25 13.83
N ASN A 35 -3.24 -1.11 13.81
CA ASN A 35 -4.13 -0.74 14.90
C ASN A 35 -5.33 -1.69 15.02
N ILE A 36 -5.88 -2.19 13.91
CA ILE A 36 -6.96 -3.18 13.92
C ILE A 36 -6.46 -4.50 14.53
N GLU A 37 -5.34 -5.06 14.05
CA GLU A 37 -4.80 -6.30 14.64
C GLU A 37 -4.50 -6.17 16.14
N LYS A 38 -4.02 -4.99 16.56
CA LYS A 38 -3.63 -4.74 17.95
C LYS A 38 -4.82 -4.53 18.89
N HIS A 39 -5.85 -3.83 18.43
CA HIS A 39 -6.96 -3.38 19.28
C HIS A 39 -8.24 -4.18 19.08
N ASP A 40 -8.39 -4.87 17.95
CA ASP A 40 -9.54 -5.70 17.61
C ASP A 40 -9.12 -6.97 16.82
N PRO A 41 -8.36 -7.89 17.46
CA PRO A 41 -7.88 -9.11 16.80
C PRO A 41 -9.02 -10.04 16.37
N GLU A 42 -10.14 -10.07 17.10
CA GLU A 42 -11.32 -10.87 16.76
C GLU A 42 -11.98 -10.40 15.47
N PHE A 43 -11.99 -9.08 15.22
CA PHE A 43 -12.40 -8.54 13.93
C PHE A 43 -11.42 -8.93 12.83
N ALA A 44 -10.11 -8.79 13.05
CA ALA A 44 -9.11 -9.16 12.04
C ALA A 44 -9.24 -10.64 11.60
N GLU A 45 -9.50 -11.55 12.55
CA GLU A 45 -9.74 -12.98 12.28
C GLU A 45 -10.98 -13.26 11.44
N GLN A 46 -12.00 -12.39 11.48
CA GLN A 46 -13.20 -12.51 10.65
C GLN A 46 -12.94 -12.12 9.19
N TYR A 47 -11.86 -11.39 8.90
CA TYR A 47 -11.47 -10.96 7.57
C TYR A 47 -10.07 -11.47 7.21
N PRO A 48 -9.88 -12.81 7.09
CA PRO A 48 -8.57 -13.40 6.82
C PRO A 48 -8.05 -13.09 5.41
N ASP A 49 -8.93 -12.69 4.49
CA ASP A 49 -8.55 -12.26 3.13
C ASP A 49 -7.86 -10.88 3.12
N VAL A 50 -8.00 -10.11 4.20
CA VAL A 50 -7.30 -8.85 4.36
C VAL A 50 -5.91 -9.15 4.91
N LEU A 51 -4.87 -8.76 4.17
CA LEU A 51 -3.48 -9.02 4.52
C LEU A 51 -2.97 -8.03 5.58
N TRP A 52 -3.55 -8.09 6.80
CA TRP A 52 -3.29 -7.14 7.87
C TRP A 52 -1.80 -7.01 8.22
N LYS A 53 -1.12 -8.15 8.44
CA LYS A 53 0.32 -8.20 8.73
C LYS A 53 1.17 -7.68 7.58
N ASP A 54 0.80 -8.00 6.33
CA ASP A 54 1.56 -7.55 5.18
C ASP A 54 1.46 -6.02 5.01
N ALA A 55 0.31 -5.43 5.36
CA ALA A 55 0.15 -3.98 5.39
C ALA A 55 1.05 -3.32 6.46
N ASP A 56 1.15 -3.89 7.66
CA ASP A 56 2.09 -3.41 8.69
C ASP A 56 3.56 -3.57 8.26
N LEU A 57 3.92 -4.72 7.69
CA LEU A 57 5.25 -4.96 7.13
C LEU A 57 5.59 -3.96 6.02
N MET A 58 4.61 -3.63 5.17
CA MET A 58 4.80 -2.65 4.10
C MET A 58 5.02 -1.24 4.65
N ARG A 59 4.26 -0.83 5.68
CA ARG A 59 4.51 0.43 6.42
C ARG A 59 5.94 0.47 6.96
N ASN A 60 6.39 -0.60 7.62
CA ASN A 60 7.73 -0.67 8.18
C ASN A 60 8.81 -0.59 7.10
N ARG A 61 8.56 -1.18 5.91
CA ARG A 61 9.46 -1.10 4.76
C ARG A 61 9.55 0.29 4.14
N VAL A 62 8.43 1.02 4.00
CA VAL A 62 8.45 2.36 3.39
C VAL A 62 8.95 3.45 4.35
N SER A 63 8.79 3.24 5.66
CA SER A 63 9.25 4.18 6.70
C SER A 63 10.75 4.11 6.99
N HIS A 64 11.42 2.98 6.74
CA HIS A 64 12.85 2.76 7.05
C HIS A 64 13.85 3.36 6.04
N GLY A 65 13.41 4.39 5.29
CA GLY A 65 14.32 5.29 4.59
C GLY A 65 13.91 5.47 3.14
N TYR A 66 13.37 6.65 2.83
CA TYR A 66 13.03 7.12 1.49
C TYR A 66 14.16 6.91 0.44
N PHE A 67 15.42 6.87 0.88
CA PHE A 67 16.60 6.59 0.04
C PHE A 67 16.83 5.10 -0.28
N SER A 68 16.27 4.18 0.49
CA SER A 68 16.38 2.72 0.31
C SER A 68 15.06 2.05 -0.04
N VAL A 69 13.95 2.80 -0.09
CA VAL A 69 12.66 2.28 -0.56
C VAL A 69 12.80 1.88 -2.02
N ASP A 70 12.61 0.58 -2.27
CA ASP A 70 12.50 0.06 -3.63
C ASP A 70 11.19 0.55 -4.26
N LEU A 71 11.27 1.62 -5.05
CA LEU A 71 10.14 2.20 -5.78
C LEU A 71 9.50 1.19 -6.75
N GLU A 72 10.20 0.13 -7.16
CA GLU A 72 9.56 -0.94 -7.93
C GLU A 72 8.60 -1.77 -7.08
N VAL A 73 8.95 -2.04 -5.82
CA VAL A 73 8.07 -2.74 -4.89
C VAL A 73 6.83 -1.89 -4.62
N VAL A 74 7.02 -0.59 -4.36
CA VAL A 74 5.90 0.36 -4.19
C VAL A 74 4.98 0.35 -5.42
N TRP A 75 5.56 0.45 -6.62
CA TRP A 75 4.78 0.41 -7.86
C TRP A 75 3.99 -0.90 -8.03
N LYS A 76 4.62 -2.05 -7.75
CA LYS A 76 3.96 -3.37 -7.81
C LYS A 76 2.79 -3.47 -6.83
N THR A 77 2.94 -2.95 -5.61
CA THR A 77 1.86 -2.93 -4.61
C THR A 77 0.66 -2.12 -5.11
N VAL A 78 0.91 -0.92 -5.66
CA VAL A 78 -0.17 -0.08 -6.21
C VAL A 78 -0.89 -0.75 -7.38
N GLN A 79 -0.17 -1.49 -8.23
CA GLN A 79 -0.78 -2.19 -9.36
C GLN A 79 -1.56 -3.43 -8.93
N HIS A 80 -1.09 -4.20 -7.95
CA HIS A 80 -1.84 -5.35 -7.41
C HIS A 80 -3.20 -4.94 -6.83
N GLU A 81 -3.22 -3.89 -6.00
CA GLU A 81 -4.45 -3.30 -5.46
C GLU A 81 -5.45 -2.92 -6.56
N ARG A 82 -4.98 -2.33 -7.67
CA ARG A 82 -5.84 -1.98 -8.81
C ARG A 82 -6.46 -3.21 -9.47
N VAL A 83 -5.69 -4.27 -9.67
CA VAL A 83 -6.18 -5.51 -10.29
C VAL A 83 -7.26 -6.15 -9.43
N GLU A 84 -7.07 -6.18 -8.11
CA GLU A 84 -8.08 -6.71 -7.18
C GLU A 84 -9.37 -5.89 -7.18
N GLN A 85 -9.29 -4.55 -7.18
CA GLN A 85 -10.47 -3.70 -7.23
C GLN A 85 -11.28 -3.89 -8.51
N HIS A 86 -10.63 -4.01 -9.67
CA HIS A 86 -11.33 -4.27 -10.94
C HIS A 86 -11.93 -5.68 -11.01
N THR A 87 -11.37 -6.65 -10.29
CA THR A 87 -11.89 -8.02 -10.22
C THR A 87 -13.09 -8.12 -9.28
N ARG A 88 -13.10 -7.35 -8.17
CA ARG A 88 -14.22 -7.29 -7.20
C ARG A 88 -15.42 -6.45 -7.66
N LEU A 89 -15.25 -5.59 -8.68
CA LEU A 89 -16.32 -4.74 -9.25
C LEU A 89 -17.00 -5.33 -10.50
N ARG A 90 -16.83 -6.63 -10.77
CA ARG A 90 -17.54 -7.39 -11.83
C ARG A 90 -18.40 -8.47 -11.20
#